data_AF-A0A662AG79-F1
#
_entry.id   AF-A0A662AG79-F1
#
_cell.length_a   1.000
_cell.length_b   1.000
_cell.length_c   1.000
_cell.angle_alpha   90.00
_cell.angle_beta   90.00
_cell.angle_gamma   90.00
#
_symmetry.space_group_name_H-M   'P 1'
#
loop_
_entity.id
_entity.type
_entity.pdbx_description
1 polymer ?
#
loop_
_entity_poly.entity_id
_entity_poly.type
_entity_poly.pdbx_seq_one_letter_code
_entity_poly.pdbx_strand_id
1 'polypeptide(L)'
;MKIKIFFKLSVMLFAITFFVNCSGGSNNEASDVKDNEQVEENITKGEITDEIYVEISAQLMYISTKYAIESEKTGTAAGQLSLGEEAQKEIEAVFNKYGVTEENLEEYSKKFEENPLSIIKLTSAIAKRAAELKKEDE
;
A
#
# COMPACT_ATOMS: atom_id res chain seq x y z
N MET A 1 28.09 55.14 -0.08
CA MET A 1 26.65 54.81 -0.11
C MET A 1 26.51 53.30 0.01
N LYS A 2 25.66 52.84 0.93
CA LYS A 2 25.46 51.42 1.29
C LYS A 2 24.68 50.69 0.20
N ILE A 3 25.00 49.42 -0.07
CA ILE A 3 24.08 48.26 0.02
C ILE A 3 24.93 47.00 -0.17
N LYS A 4 24.93 46.15 0.87
CA LYS A 4 25.40 44.78 0.88
C LYS A 4 24.21 43.89 0.51
N ILE A 5 24.37 42.97 -0.45
CA ILE A 5 23.51 41.79 -0.55
C ILE A 5 24.42 40.57 -0.67
N PHE A 6 24.33 39.74 0.36
CA PHE A 6 24.99 38.46 0.51
C PHE A 6 24.40 37.46 -0.49
N PHE A 7 25.23 36.89 -1.36
CA PHE A 7 24.90 35.65 -2.07
C PHE A 7 25.88 34.57 -1.61
N LYS A 8 25.63 34.05 -0.40
CA LYS A 8 26.17 32.75 0.04
C LYS A 8 25.14 31.70 -0.35
N LEU A 9 25.22 31.17 -1.57
CA LEU A 9 24.56 29.91 -1.89
C LEU A 9 25.63 28.82 -1.81
N SER A 10 25.78 28.33 -0.58
CA SER A 10 26.57 27.16 -0.24
C SER A 10 26.04 25.98 -1.03
N VAL A 11 26.82 25.52 -2.01
CA VAL A 11 26.65 24.21 -2.66
C VAL A 11 26.92 23.15 -1.58
N MET A 12 25.86 22.75 -0.87
CA MET A 12 25.93 21.64 0.07
C MET A 12 25.65 20.36 -0.70
N LEU A 13 26.76 19.75 -1.11
CA LEU A 13 26.88 18.39 -1.61
C LEU A 13 26.26 17.42 -0.59
N PHE A 14 25.04 16.95 -0.82
CA PHE A 14 24.46 15.84 -0.05
C PHE A 14 24.82 14.53 -0.75
N ALA A 15 26.04 14.07 -0.48
CA ALA A 15 26.38 12.67 -0.60
C ALA A 15 25.75 11.94 0.59
N ILE A 16 24.52 11.42 0.44
CA ILE A 16 24.07 10.31 1.27
C ILE A 16 24.43 9.05 0.52
N THR A 17 25.53 8.48 0.98
CA THR A 17 26.03 7.15 0.68
C THR A 17 24.96 6.10 0.94
N PHE A 18 24.78 5.23 -0.05
CA PHE A 18 24.21 3.89 0.10
C PHE A 18 24.89 3.17 1.27
N PHE A 19 24.22 3.07 2.42
CA PHE A 19 24.51 2.04 3.41
C PHE A 19 23.74 0.78 3.03
N VAL A 20 24.27 0.07 2.03
CA VAL A 20 24.18 -1.38 2.00
C VAL A 20 25.25 -1.84 2.98
N ASN A 21 24.88 -2.04 4.25
CA ASN A 21 25.71 -2.80 5.18
C ASN A 21 24.84 -3.71 6.04
N CYS A 22 24.57 -4.88 5.47
CA CYS A 22 24.35 -6.10 6.24
C CYS A 22 25.74 -6.67 6.57
N SER A 23 26.21 -6.47 7.80
CA SER A 23 27.31 -7.19 8.49
C SER A 23 27.58 -6.47 9.82
N GLY A 24 27.39 -6.99 11.02
CA GLY A 24 27.16 -8.35 11.50
C GLY A 24 27.69 -8.39 12.93
N GLY A 25 26.85 -8.83 13.89
CA GLY A 25 27.24 -9.36 15.20
C GLY A 25 27.32 -8.39 16.40
N SER A 26 26.38 -8.50 17.36
CA SER A 26 26.62 -9.30 18.57
C SER A 26 25.41 -9.28 19.53
N ASN A 27 24.79 -10.45 19.69
CA ASN A 27 24.08 -10.98 20.85
C ASN A 27 22.93 -10.18 21.49
N ASN A 28 21.72 -10.44 21.01
CA ASN A 28 20.65 -10.97 21.85
C ASN A 28 19.73 -11.84 20.97
N GLU A 29 19.36 -12.99 21.50
CA GLU A 29 18.55 -14.03 20.86
C GLU A 29 17.30 -13.45 20.18
N ALA A 30 17.20 -13.63 18.87
CA ALA A 30 15.96 -13.47 18.12
C ALA A 30 15.65 -14.83 17.50
N SER A 31 14.63 -15.49 18.05
CA SER A 31 14.06 -16.74 17.55
C SER A 31 13.97 -16.75 16.04
N ASP A 32 14.40 -17.88 15.47
CA ASP A 32 13.82 -18.46 14.26
C ASP A 32 12.30 -18.23 14.27
N VAL A 33 11.81 -17.34 13.42
CA VAL A 33 10.43 -17.40 12.94
C VAL A 33 10.54 -17.60 11.43
N LYS A 34 10.82 -18.85 11.08
CA LYS A 34 10.12 -19.46 9.96
C LYS A 34 8.65 -19.50 10.35
N ASP A 35 7.88 -18.58 9.80
CA ASP A 35 6.50 -18.84 9.42
C ASP A 35 6.26 -18.14 8.10
N ASN A 36 6.66 -18.85 7.04
CA ASN A 36 5.95 -18.76 5.77
C ASN A 36 4.73 -19.67 5.92
N GLU A 37 3.85 -19.29 6.83
CA GLU A 37 2.52 -19.89 6.92
C GLU A 37 1.69 -19.08 5.93
N GLN A 38 1.59 -19.63 4.73
CA GLN A 38 0.59 -19.24 3.76
C GLN A 38 -0.75 -19.42 4.48
N VAL A 39 -1.26 -18.34 5.06
CA VAL A 39 -2.55 -18.31 5.73
C VAL A 39 -3.58 -18.61 4.62
N GLU A 40 -3.91 -19.88 4.44
CA GLU A 40 -5.17 -20.28 3.80
C GLU A 40 -6.27 -19.84 4.76
N GLU A 41 -6.58 -18.55 4.63
CA GLU A 41 -7.53 -17.83 5.46
C GLU A 41 -8.91 -18.41 5.14
N ASN A 42 -9.51 -19.10 6.11
CA ASN A 42 -10.91 -19.51 6.07
C ASN A 42 -11.77 -18.23 6.15
N ILE A 43 -11.88 -17.52 5.04
CA ILE A 43 -12.65 -16.29 4.91
C ILE A 43 -14.13 -16.65 4.97
N THR A 44 -14.78 -16.31 6.08
CA THR A 44 -16.24 -16.34 6.17
C THR A 44 -16.79 -15.21 5.30
N LYS A 45 -17.43 -15.55 4.17
CA LYS A 45 -17.98 -14.57 3.23
C LYS A 45 -18.99 -13.64 3.92
N GLY A 46 -18.84 -12.34 3.74
CA GLY A 46 -19.77 -11.31 4.21
C GLY A 46 -19.48 -10.68 5.57
N GLU A 47 -18.54 -11.21 6.37
CA GLU A 47 -18.07 -10.58 7.61
C GLU A 47 -16.67 -10.01 7.41
N ILE A 48 -16.48 -8.72 7.73
CA ILE A 48 -15.18 -8.06 7.59
C ILE A 48 -14.42 -8.17 8.92
N THR A 49 -13.26 -8.83 8.87
CA THR A 49 -12.25 -8.85 9.95
C THR A 49 -11.12 -7.86 9.64
N ASP A 50 -10.17 -7.65 10.56
CA ASP A 50 -9.02 -6.79 10.30
C ASP A 50 -8.15 -7.35 9.16
N GLU A 51 -8.04 -8.68 9.06
CA GLU A 51 -7.32 -9.39 8.01
C GLU A 51 -8.01 -9.21 6.65
N ILE A 52 -9.32 -9.45 6.57
CA ILE A 52 -10.11 -9.25 5.35
C ILE A 52 -10.08 -7.78 4.92
N TYR A 53 -10.19 -6.85 5.87
CA TYR A 53 -10.07 -5.42 5.61
C TYR A 53 -8.71 -5.05 5.03
N VAL A 54 -7.63 -5.57 5.62
CA VAL A 54 -6.26 -5.35 5.13
C VAL A 54 -6.09 -5.90 3.71
N GLU A 55 -6.55 -7.12 3.46
CA GLU A 55 -6.37 -7.79 2.18
C GLU A 55 -7.17 -7.09 1.06
N ILE A 56 -8.44 -6.75 1.31
CA ILE A 56 -9.24 -5.99 0.33
C ILE A 56 -8.62 -4.61 0.09
N SER A 57 -8.30 -3.87 1.16
CA SER A 57 -7.73 -2.52 1.02
C SER A 57 -6.39 -2.54 0.29
N ALA A 58 -5.56 -3.57 0.50
CA ALA A 58 -4.31 -3.77 -0.21
C ALA A 58 -4.53 -4.04 -1.70
N GLN A 59 -5.49 -4.89 -2.06
CA GLN A 59 -5.85 -5.14 -3.45
C GLN A 59 -6.38 -3.87 -4.13
N LEU A 60 -7.28 -3.11 -3.49
CA LEU A 60 -7.78 -1.84 -4.02
C LEU A 60 -6.66 -0.81 -4.23
N MET A 61 -5.73 -0.71 -3.28
CA MET A 61 -4.56 0.16 -3.37
C MET A 61 -3.64 -0.24 -4.53
N TYR A 62 -3.41 -1.55 -4.70
CA TYR A 62 -2.61 -2.10 -5.79
C TYR A 62 -3.26 -1.83 -7.16
N ILE A 63 -4.56 -2.14 -7.33
CA ILE A 63 -5.32 -1.89 -8.57
C ILE A 63 -5.26 -0.40 -8.92
N SER A 64 -5.55 0.47 -7.96
CA SER A 64 -5.51 1.94 -8.18
C SER A 64 -4.13 2.40 -8.65
N THR A 65 -3.06 1.84 -8.08
CA THR A 65 -1.68 2.19 -8.45
C THR A 65 -1.32 1.64 -9.84
N LYS A 66 -1.66 0.38 -10.13
CA LYS A 66 -1.44 -0.27 -11.44
C LYS A 66 -2.07 0.55 -12.56
N TYR A 67 -3.35 0.86 -12.44
CA TYR A 67 -4.09 1.59 -13.48
C TYR A 67 -3.75 3.08 -13.56
N ALA A 68 -3.31 3.71 -12.48
CA ALA A 68 -2.74 5.06 -12.54
C ALA A 68 -1.45 5.09 -13.38
N ILE A 69 -0.54 4.15 -13.17
CA ILE A 69 0.71 4.03 -13.95
C ILE A 69 0.41 3.70 -15.41
N GLU A 70 -0.56 2.83 -15.69
CA GLU A 70 -0.96 2.52 -17.06
C GLU A 70 -1.64 3.70 -17.75
N SER A 71 -2.48 4.44 -17.03
CA SER A 71 -3.16 5.65 -17.52
C SER A 71 -2.17 6.70 -18.03
N GLU A 72 -1.08 6.94 -17.29
CA GLU A 72 0.01 7.84 -17.71
C GLU A 72 0.66 7.41 -19.03
N LYS A 73 0.72 6.11 -19.33
CA LYS A 73 1.30 5.58 -20.57
C LYS A 73 0.37 5.76 -21.78
N THR A 74 -0.95 5.73 -21.58
CA THR A 74 -1.91 5.81 -22.71
C THR A 74 -1.95 7.19 -23.36
N GLY A 75 -1.78 8.26 -22.58
CA GLY A 75 -1.77 9.65 -23.06
C GLY A 75 -3.04 10.12 -23.79
N THR A 76 -4.14 9.36 -23.77
CA THR A 76 -5.39 9.67 -24.48
C THR A 76 -6.61 9.46 -23.60
N ALA A 77 -7.63 10.31 -23.75
CA ALA A 77 -8.86 10.20 -22.98
C ALA A 77 -9.60 8.86 -23.20
N ALA A 78 -9.58 8.32 -24.42
CA ALA A 78 -10.20 7.04 -24.73
C ALA A 78 -9.46 5.86 -24.07
N GLY A 79 -8.12 5.89 -24.05
CA GLY A 79 -7.32 4.90 -23.34
C GLY A 79 -7.55 4.95 -21.82
N GLN A 80 -7.62 6.15 -21.26
CA GLN A 80 -7.93 6.36 -19.84
C GLN A 80 -9.32 5.84 -19.46
N LEU A 81 -10.33 6.02 -20.33
CA LEU A 81 -11.67 5.49 -20.11
C LEU A 81 -11.67 3.96 -20.10
N SER A 82 -11.02 3.33 -21.07
CA SER A 82 -10.90 1.86 -21.15
C SER A 82 -10.23 1.28 -19.91
N LEU A 83 -9.13 1.89 -19.45
CA LEU A 83 -8.43 1.48 -18.24
C LEU A 83 -9.30 1.64 -16.98
N GLY A 84 -10.12 2.69 -16.92
CA GLY A 84 -11.09 2.87 -15.83
C GLY A 84 -12.13 1.75 -15.77
N GLU A 85 -12.64 1.31 -16.92
CA GLU A 85 -13.59 0.18 -16.99
C GLU A 85 -12.94 -1.16 -16.59
N GLU A 86 -11.66 -1.36 -16.90
CA GLU A 86 -10.91 -2.54 -16.47
C GLU A 86 -10.63 -2.52 -14.96
N ALA A 87 -10.19 -1.38 -14.43
CA ALA A 87 -9.99 -1.20 -12.99
C ALA A 87 -11.28 -1.49 -12.21
N GLN A 88 -12.43 -1.00 -12.70
CA GLN A 88 -13.74 -1.25 -12.08
C GLN A 88 -14.07 -2.74 -12.04
N LYS A 89 -13.82 -3.49 -13.11
CA LYS A 89 -14.05 -4.95 -13.14
C LYS A 89 -13.15 -5.69 -12.16
N GLU A 90 -11.88 -5.30 -12.04
CA GLU A 90 -10.97 -5.89 -11.05
C GLU A 90 -11.46 -5.59 -9.62
N ILE A 91 -11.88 -4.36 -9.32
CA ILE A 91 -12.45 -3.98 -8.01
C ILE A 91 -13.70 -4.81 -7.68
N GLU A 92 -14.63 -4.95 -8.62
CA GLU A 92 -15.82 -5.78 -8.45
C GLU A 92 -15.47 -7.25 -8.19
N ALA A 93 -14.42 -7.78 -8.85
CA ALA A 93 -13.94 -9.13 -8.61
C ALA A 93 -13.38 -9.30 -7.18
N VAL A 94 -12.69 -8.29 -6.64
CA VAL A 94 -12.24 -8.27 -5.23
C VAL A 94 -13.45 -8.41 -4.30
N PHE A 95 -14.44 -7.52 -4.42
CA PHE A 95 -15.63 -7.56 -3.56
C PHE A 95 -16.38 -8.89 -3.65
N ASN A 96 -16.56 -9.41 -4.87
CA ASN A 96 -17.20 -10.70 -5.09
C ASN A 96 -16.43 -11.89 -4.46
N LYS A 97 -15.09 -11.83 -4.44
CA LYS A 97 -14.24 -12.86 -3.83
C LYS A 97 -14.52 -13.01 -2.34
N TYR A 98 -14.61 -11.88 -1.62
CA TYR A 98 -14.85 -11.85 -0.18
C TYR A 98 -16.34 -11.84 0.19
N GLY A 99 -17.23 -11.69 -0.80
CA GLY A 99 -18.67 -11.63 -0.57
C GLY A 99 -19.09 -10.39 0.21
N VAL A 100 -18.40 -9.26 -0.02
CA VAL A 100 -18.65 -7.98 0.66
C VAL A 100 -19.03 -6.91 -0.37
N THR A 101 -19.61 -5.81 0.09
CA THR A 101 -19.84 -4.59 -0.70
C THR A 101 -18.93 -3.45 -0.26
N GLU A 102 -18.89 -2.38 -1.05
CA GLU A 102 -18.24 -1.13 -0.65
C GLU A 102 -18.85 -0.56 0.64
N GLU A 103 -20.18 -0.58 0.77
CA GLU A 103 -20.88 -0.17 2.00
C GLU A 103 -20.42 -0.97 3.24
N ASN A 104 -20.13 -2.27 3.10
CA ASN A 104 -19.63 -3.06 4.23
C ASN A 104 -18.25 -2.54 4.69
N LEU A 105 -17.36 -2.20 3.75
CA LEU A 105 -16.04 -1.64 4.06
C LEU A 105 -16.14 -0.25 4.68
N GLU A 106 -17.01 0.60 4.15
CA GLU A 106 -17.26 1.92 4.73
C GLU A 106 -17.78 1.80 6.17
N GLU A 107 -18.75 0.92 6.41
CA GLU A 107 -19.28 0.66 7.74
C GLU A 107 -18.19 0.13 8.69
N TYR A 108 -17.36 -0.81 8.23
CA TYR A 108 -16.23 -1.30 9.00
C TYR A 108 -15.24 -0.18 9.37
N SER A 109 -14.98 0.72 8.42
CA SER A 109 -14.01 1.81 8.60
C SER A 109 -14.43 2.84 9.65
N LYS A 110 -15.74 2.97 9.94
CA LYS A 110 -16.27 3.89 10.97
C LYS A 110 -15.70 3.61 12.36
N LYS A 111 -15.32 2.37 12.67
CA LYS A 111 -14.67 2.03 13.96
C LYS A 111 -13.34 2.77 14.16
N PHE A 112 -12.70 3.21 13.08
CA PHE A 112 -11.45 3.98 13.13
C PHE A 112 -11.68 5.47 13.39
N GLU A 113 -12.86 6.00 13.09
CA GLU A 113 -13.21 7.40 13.41
C GLU A 113 -13.24 7.61 14.93
N GLU A 114 -13.73 6.61 15.67
CA GLU A 114 -13.81 6.62 17.12
C GLU A 114 -12.46 6.38 17.81
N ASN A 115 -11.53 5.70 17.15
CA ASN A 115 -10.16 5.48 17.63
C ASN A 115 -9.13 5.59 16.50
N PRO A 116 -8.69 6.82 16.16
CA PRO A 116 -7.78 7.06 15.04
C PRO A 116 -6.43 6.35 15.13
N LEU A 117 -5.98 5.96 16.34
CA LEU A 117 -4.72 5.22 16.50
C LEU A 117 -4.84 3.76 16.06
N SER A 118 -6.04 3.20 16.05
CA SER A 118 -6.27 1.80 15.64
C SER A 118 -6.02 1.58 14.14
N ILE A 119 -6.20 2.62 13.31
CA ILE A 119 -5.95 2.50 11.86
C ILE A 119 -4.46 2.40 11.53
N ILE A 120 -3.56 2.97 12.35
CA ILE A 120 -2.12 3.07 12.04
C ILE A 120 -1.51 1.69 11.76
N LYS A 121 -1.85 0.68 12.59
CA LYS A 121 -1.36 -0.69 12.41
C LYS A 121 -1.86 -1.30 11.10
N LEU A 122 -3.14 -1.08 10.79
CA LEU A 122 -3.77 -1.61 9.58
C LEU A 122 -3.24 -0.92 8.34
N THR A 123 -3.05 0.40 8.34
CA THR A 123 -2.45 1.12 7.21
C THR A 123 -1.05 0.60 6.88
N SER A 124 -0.24 0.28 7.89
CA SER A 124 1.07 -0.33 7.69
C SER A 124 0.96 -1.72 7.06
N ALA A 125 0.04 -2.56 7.56
CA ALA A 125 -0.21 -3.89 7.00
C ALA A 125 -0.72 -3.84 5.56
N ILE A 126 -1.64 -2.92 5.25
CA ILE A 126 -2.17 -2.64 3.90
C ILE A 126 -1.04 -2.28 2.95
N ALA A 127 -0.19 -1.32 3.33
CA ALA A 127 0.92 -0.88 2.49
C ALA A 127 1.93 -2.01 2.23
N LYS A 128 2.23 -2.83 3.25
CA LYS A 128 3.09 -4.00 3.11
C LYS A 128 2.50 -5.02 2.14
N ARG A 129 1.21 -5.36 2.33
CA ARG A 129 0.53 -6.36 1.49
C ARG A 129 0.38 -5.88 0.04
N ALA A 130 0.06 -4.60 -0.19
CA ALA A 130 0.02 -4.03 -1.53
C ALA A 130 1.38 -4.09 -2.25
N ALA A 131 2.48 -3.91 -1.51
CA ALA A 131 3.83 -4.06 -2.06
C ALA A 131 4.20 -5.52 -2.37
N GLU A 132 3.63 -6.49 -1.65
CA GLU A 132 3.77 -7.91 -1.97
C GLU A 132 2.99 -8.28 -3.22
N LEU A 133 1.72 -7.86 -3.33
CA LEU A 133 0.89 -8.05 -4.53
C LEU A 133 1.58 -7.51 -5.80
N LYS A 134 2.22 -6.34 -5.70
CA LYS A 134 3.00 -5.79 -6.81
C LYS A 134 4.14 -6.71 -7.26
N LYS A 135 4.83 -7.37 -6.33
CA LYS A 135 5.93 -8.29 -6.65
C LYS A 135 5.43 -9.63 -7.21
N GLU A 136 4.22 -10.04 -6.84
CA GLU A 136 3.58 -11.26 -7.36
C GLU A 136 3.15 -11.10 -8.84
N ASP A 137 2.95 -9.86 -9.29
CA ASP A 137 2.55 -9.51 -10.66
C ASP A 137 3.74 -9.19 -11.61
N GLU A 138 4.97 -9.07 -11.07
CA GLU A 138 6.22 -8.85 -11.83
C GLU A 138 6.92 -10.16 -12.23
#